data_AF-A0A7K7EQG7-F1
#
_entry.id   AF-A0A7K7EQG7-F1
#
_cell.length_a   1.000
_cell.length_b   1.000
_cell.length_c   1.000
_cell.angle_alpha   90.00
_cell.angle_beta   90.00
_cell.angle_gamma   90.00
#
_symmetry.space_group_name_H-M   'P 1'
#
loop_
_entity.id
_entity.type
_entity.pdbx_description
1 polymer ?
#
loop_
_entity_poly.entity_id
_entity_poly.type
_entity_poly.pdbx_seq_one_letter_code
_entity_poly.pdbx_strand_id
1 'polypeptide(L)'
;QDNDRVGLLGFLPRDIQLAVRRAAQKHCCICGQSGATIICCEENCNRWFHLPCAKEGGCITQYITPYSSYCPEHRPEQDVEVTPEPGTECPICMEPVEDRKTFRTMVCPACKRAWFHRDCIQGQAIRAGLLCLHCPLCRDIKEFLAQMFITGIRIPFRLPTWEDNDAFADLGGRHNRCNAKKCLCPGGREEAEEEGPWELLLCSSCAAEGTHRRCSGLRKRIHHWECDSC
;
A
#
# COMPACT_ATOMS: atom_id res chain seq x y z
N GLN A 1 -10.81 6.98 -48.31
CA GLN A 1 -9.93 7.95 -47.62
C GLN A 1 -9.49 7.27 -46.35
N ASP A 2 -8.42 6.48 -46.46
CA ASP A 2 -7.98 5.55 -45.43
C ASP A 2 -6.75 6.08 -44.70
N ASN A 3 -6.85 6.06 -43.37
CA ASN A 3 -5.83 5.55 -42.46
C ASN A 3 -4.52 6.34 -42.24
N ASP A 4 -4.58 7.45 -41.48
CA ASP A 4 -3.40 8.14 -40.93
C ASP A 4 -3.57 8.59 -39.45
N ARG A 5 -4.55 8.06 -38.71
CA ARG A 5 -5.01 8.61 -37.42
C ARG A 5 -4.84 7.70 -36.21
N VAL A 6 -3.75 6.95 -36.11
CA VAL A 6 -3.40 6.31 -34.84
C VAL A 6 -1.95 6.65 -34.50
N GLY A 7 -1.76 7.86 -33.98
CA GLY A 7 -0.50 8.24 -33.34
C GLY A 7 -0.20 7.40 -32.10
N LEU A 8 1.00 7.54 -31.53
CA LEU A 8 1.41 6.81 -30.34
C LEU A 8 0.55 7.26 -29.13
N LEU A 9 -0.27 6.37 -28.57
CA LEU A 9 -1.18 6.67 -27.46
C LEU A 9 -2.09 7.90 -27.71
N GLY A 10 -2.45 8.14 -28.97
CA GLY A 10 -3.28 9.29 -29.37
C GLY A 10 -2.52 10.59 -29.66
N PHE A 11 -1.19 10.60 -29.58
CA PHE A 11 -0.36 11.76 -29.93
C PHE A 11 0.29 11.61 -31.31
N LEU A 12 0.23 12.65 -32.13
CA LEU A 12 0.90 12.65 -33.42
C LEU A 12 2.42 12.79 -33.22
N PRO A 13 3.27 12.14 -34.04
CA PRO A 13 4.73 12.27 -33.94
C PRO A 13 5.23 13.72 -33.94
N ARG A 14 4.57 14.61 -34.69
CA ARG A 14 4.89 16.04 -34.73
C ARG A 14 4.67 16.73 -33.38
N ASP A 15 3.60 16.37 -32.66
CA ASP A 15 3.27 16.96 -31.35
C ASP A 15 4.29 16.52 -30.30
N ILE A 16 4.71 15.25 -30.34
CA ILE A 16 5.77 14.71 -29.50
C ILE A 16 7.08 15.49 -29.71
N GLN A 17 7.50 15.68 -30.96
CA GLN A 17 8.70 16.46 -31.29
C GLN A 17 8.60 17.93 -30.85
N LEU A 18 7.41 18.52 -30.89
CA LEU A 18 7.19 19.89 -30.41
C LEU A 18 7.28 19.96 -28.89
N ALA A 19 6.70 19.00 -28.17
CA ALA A 19 6.80 18.90 -26.72
C ALA A 19 8.25 18.73 -26.25
N VAL A 20 9.03 17.86 -26.92
CA VAL A 20 10.46 17.67 -26.64
C VAL A 20 11.24 18.98 -26.82
N ARG A 21 11.04 19.68 -27.94
CA ARG A 21 11.70 20.97 -28.20
C ARG A 21 11.34 22.03 -27.17
N ARG A 22 10.08 22.09 -26.74
CA ARG A 22 9.63 23.00 -25.67
C ARG A 22 10.30 22.68 -24.34
N ALA A 23 10.32 21.41 -23.93
CA ALA A 23 10.95 20.97 -22.69
C ALA A 23 12.46 21.25 -22.66
N ALA A 24 13.15 21.05 -23.79
CA ALA A 24 14.60 21.31 -23.92
C ALA A 24 14.99 22.77 -23.63
N GLN A 25 14.06 23.72 -23.71
CA GLN A 25 14.29 25.13 -23.39
C GLN A 25 14.00 25.48 -21.92
N LYS A 26 13.41 24.56 -21.15
CA LYS A 26 13.04 24.79 -19.75
C LYS A 26 14.12 24.26 -18.82
N HIS A 27 14.53 25.09 -17.88
CA HIS A 27 15.56 24.75 -16.90
C HIS A 27 14.93 24.32 -15.59
N CYS A 28 15.48 23.28 -14.98
CA CYS A 28 15.01 22.81 -13.69
C CYS A 28 15.48 23.75 -12.57
N CYS A 29 14.56 24.20 -11.72
CA CYS A 29 14.87 25.04 -10.56
C CYS A 29 15.65 24.31 -9.44
N ILE A 30 15.81 22.98 -9.54
CA ILE A 30 16.51 22.16 -8.53
C ILE A 30 17.96 21.89 -8.98
N CYS A 31 18.16 21.32 -10.17
CA CYS A 31 19.49 20.95 -10.66
C CYS A 31 20.11 21.94 -11.68
N GLY A 32 19.35 22.93 -12.14
CA GLY A 32 19.78 23.93 -13.13
C GLY A 32 19.84 23.43 -14.58
N GLN A 33 19.74 22.12 -14.82
CA GLN A 33 19.84 21.53 -16.17
C GLN A 33 18.56 21.75 -16.99
N SER A 34 18.71 21.77 -18.32
CA SER A 34 17.58 21.91 -19.25
C SER A 34 16.77 20.61 -19.39
N GLY A 35 15.63 20.67 -20.09
CA GLY A 35 14.76 19.51 -20.29
C GLY A 35 13.69 19.31 -19.22
N ALA A 36 13.40 20.31 -18.40
CA ALA A 36 12.37 20.22 -17.38
C ALA A 36 10.96 20.18 -18.00
N THR A 37 10.10 19.28 -17.52
CA THR A 37 8.77 19.02 -18.12
C THR A 37 7.61 19.36 -17.21
N ILE A 38 7.84 19.57 -15.92
CA ILE A 38 6.80 19.90 -14.94
C ILE A 38 6.90 21.37 -14.59
N ILE A 39 5.79 22.09 -14.66
CA ILE A 39 5.66 23.49 -14.24
C ILE A 39 4.92 23.55 -12.90
N CYS A 40 5.28 24.53 -12.07
CA CYS A 40 4.50 24.88 -10.89
C CYS A 40 3.09 25.35 -11.28
N CYS A 41 2.08 24.88 -10.55
CA CYS A 41 0.66 25.20 -10.77
C CYS A 41 0.28 26.59 -10.24
N GLU A 42 1.08 27.14 -9.31
CA GLU A 42 0.84 28.45 -8.72
C GLU A 42 0.84 29.56 -9.78
N GLU A 43 -0.11 30.49 -9.65
CA GLU A 43 -0.22 31.62 -10.57
C GLU A 43 1.05 32.46 -10.54
N ASN A 44 1.51 32.90 -11.72
CA ASN A 44 2.74 33.68 -11.90
C ASN A 44 4.04 32.95 -11.51
N CYS A 45 3.99 31.67 -11.12
CA CYS A 45 5.20 30.88 -10.91
C CYS A 45 5.69 30.25 -12.21
N ASN A 46 6.82 30.72 -12.72
CA ASN A 46 7.43 30.19 -13.95
C ASN A 46 8.49 29.11 -13.68
N ARG A 47 8.46 28.46 -12.51
CA ARG A 47 9.45 27.44 -12.14
C ARG A 47 9.11 26.11 -12.78
N TRP A 48 10.12 25.53 -13.42
CA TRP A 48 10.05 24.19 -14.00
C TRP A 48 10.96 23.24 -13.24
N PHE A 49 10.62 21.95 -13.22
CA PHE A 49 11.47 20.92 -12.64
C PHE A 49 11.34 19.58 -13.36
N HIS A 50 12.38 18.75 -13.25
CA HIS A 50 12.31 17.36 -13.71
C HIS A 50 11.50 16.52 -12.72
N LEU A 51 10.85 15.47 -13.21
CA LEU A 51 10.13 14.52 -12.36
C LEU A 51 11.05 13.86 -11.30
N PRO A 52 12.26 13.36 -11.63
CA PRO A 52 13.20 12.85 -10.62
C PRO A 52 13.60 13.90 -9.58
N CYS A 53 13.86 15.13 -10.03
CA CYS A 53 14.24 16.24 -9.15
C CYS A 53 13.12 16.68 -8.22
N ALA A 54 11.85 16.36 -8.53
CA ALA A 54 10.72 16.74 -7.68
C ALA A 54 10.86 16.17 -6.27
N LYS A 55 11.27 14.89 -6.16
CA LYS A 55 11.45 14.22 -4.86
C LYS A 55 12.59 14.84 -4.05
N GLU A 56 13.75 15.01 -4.69
CA GLU A 56 14.96 15.53 -4.04
C GLU A 56 14.83 17.01 -3.67
N GLY A 57 14.18 17.78 -4.53
CA GLY A 57 13.97 19.22 -4.37
C GLY A 57 12.84 19.60 -3.41
N GLY A 58 12.07 18.64 -2.90
CA GLY A 58 10.92 18.94 -2.04
C GLY A 58 9.73 19.52 -2.79
N CYS A 59 9.58 19.24 -4.09
CA CYS A 59 8.38 19.56 -4.85
C CYS A 59 7.25 18.57 -4.53
N ILE A 60 6.01 18.98 -4.80
CA ILE A 60 4.82 18.14 -4.65
C ILE A 60 4.15 17.95 -5.99
N THR A 61 3.80 16.71 -6.34
CA THR A 61 2.93 16.39 -7.48
C THR A 61 1.72 15.64 -6.96
N GLN A 62 0.53 16.13 -7.31
CA GLN A 62 -0.73 15.49 -6.98
C GLN A 62 -1.14 14.57 -8.13
N TYR A 63 -1.46 13.31 -7.80
CA TYR A 63 -1.70 12.25 -8.79
C TYR A 63 -3.20 12.06 -9.11
N ILE A 64 -3.98 13.13 -9.06
CA ILE A 64 -5.41 13.18 -9.38
C ILE A 64 -5.64 14.43 -10.21
N THR A 65 -6.63 14.38 -11.09
CA THR A 65 -7.05 15.53 -11.90
C THR A 65 -7.28 16.76 -11.01
N PRO A 66 -6.68 17.92 -11.33
CA PRO A 66 -6.04 18.27 -12.61
C PRO A 66 -4.52 17.97 -12.73
N TYR A 67 -3.97 17.13 -11.86
CA TYR A 67 -2.55 16.74 -11.77
C TYR A 67 -1.59 17.90 -11.43
N SER A 68 -2.03 18.75 -10.50
CA SER A 68 -1.27 19.92 -10.06
C SER A 68 0.09 19.54 -9.48
N SER A 69 1.11 20.31 -9.83
CA SER A 69 2.46 20.16 -9.31
C SER A 69 2.97 21.49 -8.77
N TYR A 70 3.71 21.49 -7.69
CA TYR A 70 4.12 22.68 -6.96
C TYR A 70 5.63 22.65 -6.71
N CYS A 71 6.29 23.77 -6.98
CA CYS A 71 7.70 23.94 -6.64
C CYS A 71 7.90 24.02 -5.12
N PRO A 72 9.14 24.00 -4.62
CA PRO A 72 9.37 23.94 -3.17
C PRO A 72 8.85 25.14 -2.39
N GLU A 73 8.66 26.29 -3.05
CA GLU A 73 8.12 27.51 -2.42
C GLU A 73 6.60 27.54 -2.34
N HIS A 74 5.91 26.91 -3.31
CA HIS A 74 4.44 26.94 -3.40
C HIS A 74 3.81 25.59 -3.06
N ARG A 75 4.60 24.65 -2.56
CA ARG A 75 4.09 23.32 -2.20
C ARG A 75 3.09 23.46 -1.05
N PRO A 76 1.99 22.67 -1.05
CA PRO A 76 1.10 22.64 0.10
C PRO A 76 1.83 22.04 1.31
N GLU A 77 1.66 22.67 2.46
CA GLU A 77 2.16 22.19 3.73
C GLU A 77 1.01 21.74 4.63
N GLN A 78 1.30 20.91 5.64
CA GLN A 78 0.26 20.53 6.59
C GLN A 78 -0.03 21.71 7.52
N ASP A 79 -1.28 22.16 7.55
CA ASP A 79 -1.73 23.20 8.47
C ASP A 79 -2.04 22.62 9.85
N VAL A 80 -1.02 22.01 10.47
CA VAL A 80 -1.09 21.46 11.82
C VAL A 80 0.10 22.01 12.60
N GLU A 81 -0.21 22.79 13.63
CA GLU A 81 0.75 23.38 14.57
C GLU A 81 1.06 22.41 15.71
N VAL A 82 1.75 21.33 15.38
CA VAL A 82 2.27 20.36 16.35
C VAL A 82 3.71 20.02 16.01
N THR A 83 4.51 19.74 17.03
CA THR A 83 5.85 19.20 16.89
C THR A 83 5.91 17.83 17.57
N PRO A 84 6.69 16.88 17.03
CA PRO A 84 6.89 15.60 17.68
C PRO A 84 7.72 15.81 18.97
N GLU A 85 7.40 15.03 20.00
CA GLU A 85 8.26 14.95 21.17
C GLU A 85 9.61 14.30 20.78
N PRO A 86 10.72 14.66 21.45
CA PRO A 86 12.01 14.04 21.18
C PRO A 86 11.93 12.51 21.30
N GLY A 87 12.42 11.80 20.28
CA GLY A 87 12.34 10.34 20.22
C GLY A 87 11.00 9.78 19.74
N THR A 88 10.11 10.62 19.20
CA THR A 88 8.90 10.10 18.51
C THR A 88 9.31 9.17 17.37
N GLU A 89 8.83 7.94 17.40
CA GLU A 89 9.10 6.93 16.37
C GLU A 89 8.05 6.94 15.26
N CYS A 90 8.48 6.63 14.05
CA CYS A 90 7.57 6.39 12.94
C CYS A 90 6.89 5.01 13.11
N PRO A 91 5.55 4.91 13.20
CA PRO A 91 4.85 3.63 13.39
C PRO A 91 5.03 2.60 12.26
N ILE A 92 5.68 2.97 11.15
CA ILE A 92 5.87 2.12 9.97
C ILE A 92 7.24 1.42 10.00
N CYS A 93 8.31 2.14 10.36
CA CYS A 93 9.67 1.60 10.41
C CYS A 93 10.23 1.45 11.82
N MET A 94 9.53 1.99 12.84
CA MET A 94 9.96 2.05 14.24
C MET A 94 11.26 2.82 14.48
N GLU A 95 11.66 3.68 13.54
CA GLU A 95 12.82 4.57 13.68
C GLU A 95 12.38 5.99 14.05
N PRO A 96 13.21 6.77 14.76
CA PRO A 96 12.88 8.13 15.15
C PRO A 96 12.65 9.04 13.93
N VAL A 97 11.63 9.90 14.02
CA VAL A 97 11.43 10.99 13.06
C VAL A 97 12.24 12.22 13.45
N GLU A 98 12.38 13.17 12.52
CA GLU A 98 12.91 14.49 12.85
C GLU A 98 12.02 15.16 13.91
N ASP A 99 12.62 15.94 14.80
CA ASP A 99 11.98 16.66 15.91
C ASP A 99 11.09 17.84 15.47
N ARG A 100 10.81 17.94 14.17
CA ARG A 100 10.03 19.00 13.55
C ARG A 100 9.35 18.50 12.28
N LYS A 101 8.24 19.16 11.94
CA LYS A 101 7.58 19.00 10.65
C LYS A 101 8.49 19.54 9.54
N THR A 102 8.83 18.68 8.58
CA THR A 102 9.59 19.05 7.37
C THR A 102 8.96 18.40 6.16
N PHE A 103 9.48 18.66 4.96
CA PHE A 103 9.06 17.88 3.78
C PHE A 103 9.23 16.36 4.00
N ARG A 104 10.22 15.94 4.79
CA ARG A 104 10.50 14.52 5.05
C ARG A 104 9.70 13.92 6.20
N THR A 105 9.07 14.75 7.04
CA THR A 105 8.42 14.34 8.27
C THR A 105 6.99 14.87 8.33
N MET A 106 6.02 13.97 8.34
CA MET A 106 4.59 14.29 8.25
C MET A 106 3.81 13.79 9.47
N VAL A 107 2.67 14.42 9.74
CA VAL A 107 1.80 14.08 10.87
C VAL A 107 0.42 13.65 10.40
N CYS A 108 -0.25 12.75 11.13
CA CYS A 108 -1.68 12.50 10.91
C CYS A 108 -2.50 13.72 11.35
N PRO A 109 -3.30 14.36 10.48
CA PRO A 109 -4.08 15.55 10.82
C PRO A 109 -5.15 15.29 11.90
N ALA A 110 -5.77 14.10 11.86
CA ALA A 110 -6.85 13.74 12.78
C ALA A 110 -6.37 13.55 14.23
N CYS A 111 -5.34 12.72 14.43
CA CYS A 111 -4.89 12.40 15.79
C CYS A 111 -3.74 13.27 16.30
N LYS A 112 -2.99 13.92 15.40
CA LYS A 112 -1.83 14.78 15.71
C LYS A 112 -0.70 14.10 16.50
N ARG A 113 -0.78 12.77 16.66
CA ARG A 113 0.15 11.93 17.43
C ARG A 113 0.98 10.99 16.55
N ALA A 114 0.44 10.58 15.41
CA ALA A 114 1.14 9.70 14.49
C ALA A 114 2.05 10.52 13.57
N TRP A 115 3.35 10.30 13.68
CA TRP A 115 4.37 10.94 12.86
C TRP A 115 5.03 9.93 11.92
N PHE A 116 5.37 10.35 10.70
CA PHE A 116 5.86 9.45 9.67
C PHE A 116 7.00 10.08 8.88
N HIS A 117 8.00 9.28 8.52
CA HIS A 117 8.84 9.64 7.39
C HIS A 117 8.00 9.59 6.11
N ARG A 118 8.13 10.62 5.27
CA ARG A 118 7.40 10.74 4.00
C ARG A 118 7.60 9.51 3.11
N ASP A 119 8.81 8.97 3.07
CA ASP A 119 9.13 7.77 2.30
C ASP A 119 8.42 6.52 2.85
N CYS A 120 8.33 6.38 4.18
CA CYS A 120 7.63 5.26 4.81
C CYS A 120 6.15 5.26 4.47
N ILE A 121 5.48 6.41 4.62
CA ILE A 121 4.06 6.53 4.28
C ILE A 121 3.82 6.44 2.77
N GLN A 122 4.74 6.92 1.93
CA GLN A 122 4.68 6.72 0.48
C GLN A 122 4.75 5.23 0.11
N GLY A 123 5.64 4.48 0.76
CA GLY A 123 5.73 3.02 0.59
C GLY A 123 4.47 2.29 1.06
N GLN A 124 3.93 2.68 2.22
CA GLN A 124 2.67 2.13 2.72
C GLN A 124 1.51 2.44 1.79
N ALA A 125 1.39 3.68 1.30
CA ALA A 125 0.35 4.09 0.36
C ALA A 125 0.38 3.31 -0.96
N ILE A 126 1.58 3.09 -1.52
CA ILE A 126 1.75 2.30 -2.74
C ILE A 126 1.26 0.88 -2.52
N ARG A 127 1.55 0.27 -1.37
CA ARG A 127 1.17 -1.11 -1.05
C ARG A 127 -0.31 -1.25 -0.70
N ALA A 128 -0.85 -0.36 0.12
CA ALA A 128 -2.21 -0.41 0.61
C ALA A 128 -3.25 0.04 -0.42
N GLY A 129 -2.88 0.93 -1.34
CA GLY A 129 -3.84 1.56 -2.24
C GLY A 129 -4.85 2.45 -1.52
N LEU A 130 -5.77 3.03 -2.28
CA LEU A 130 -6.75 3.99 -1.75
C LEU A 130 -7.69 3.38 -0.71
N LEU A 131 -8.07 2.12 -0.90
CA LEU A 131 -9.13 1.48 -0.11
C LEU A 131 -8.68 1.06 1.30
N CYS A 132 -7.36 0.85 1.49
CA CYS A 132 -6.83 0.34 2.76
C CYS A 132 -5.83 1.27 3.42
N LEU A 133 -5.56 2.45 2.85
CA LEU A 133 -4.69 3.43 3.50
C LEU A 133 -5.46 4.22 4.58
N HIS A 134 -4.99 4.10 5.81
CA HIS A 134 -5.55 4.76 6.99
C HIS A 134 -4.44 5.02 8.00
N CYS A 135 -4.67 5.91 8.96
CA CYS A 135 -3.71 6.15 10.02
C CYS A 135 -3.54 4.87 10.88
N PRO A 136 -2.32 4.34 11.06
CA PRO A 136 -2.09 3.15 11.88
C PRO A 136 -2.49 3.31 13.36
N LEU A 137 -2.51 4.55 13.88
CA LEU A 137 -2.82 4.81 15.29
C LEU A 137 -4.31 5.05 15.54
N CYS A 138 -4.93 6.00 14.84
CA CYS A 138 -6.33 6.38 15.09
C CYS A 138 -7.33 5.77 14.11
N ARG A 139 -6.85 5.08 13.07
CA ARG A 139 -7.67 4.50 12.00
C ARG A 139 -8.54 5.50 11.23
N ASP A 140 -8.26 6.80 11.35
CA ASP A 140 -8.89 7.79 10.48
C ASP A 140 -8.48 7.54 9.02
N ILE A 141 -9.49 7.65 8.16
CA ILE A 141 -9.37 7.48 6.72
C ILE A 141 -9.53 8.84 6.04
N LYS A 142 -10.54 9.63 6.42
CA LYS A 142 -10.98 10.78 5.62
C LYS A 142 -9.97 11.91 5.62
N GLU A 143 -9.62 12.41 6.80
CA GLU A 143 -8.66 13.52 6.92
C GLU A 143 -7.26 13.04 6.58
N PHE A 144 -6.93 11.83 7.02
CA PHE A 144 -5.64 11.20 6.72
C PHE A 144 -5.40 11.08 5.21
N LEU A 145 -6.31 10.44 4.47
CA LEU A 145 -6.16 10.28 3.02
C LEU A 145 -6.10 11.63 2.31
N ALA A 146 -7.02 12.55 2.63
CA ALA A 146 -7.06 13.87 2.00
C ALA A 146 -5.73 14.61 2.19
N GLN A 147 -5.21 14.61 3.41
CA GLN A 147 -3.95 15.29 3.71
C GLN A 147 -2.76 14.62 3.03
N MET A 148 -2.64 13.29 3.11
CA MET A 148 -1.56 12.55 2.45
C MET A 148 -1.57 12.82 0.93
N PHE A 149 -2.77 12.85 0.34
CA PHE A 149 -2.94 13.14 -1.06
C PHE A 149 -2.51 14.57 -1.43
N ILE A 150 -3.04 15.58 -0.72
CA ILE A 150 -2.73 17.00 -0.95
C ILE A 150 -1.24 17.26 -0.82
N THR A 151 -0.59 16.64 0.17
CA THR A 151 0.85 16.77 0.38
C THR A 151 1.69 15.96 -0.59
N GLY A 152 1.10 15.29 -1.59
CA GLY A 152 1.82 14.64 -2.68
C GLY A 152 2.22 13.19 -2.44
N ILE A 153 1.58 12.48 -1.50
CA ILE A 153 1.70 11.03 -1.40
C ILE A 153 0.91 10.39 -2.54
N ARG A 154 1.58 9.60 -3.36
CA ARG A 154 0.94 8.83 -4.41
C ARG A 154 0.17 7.65 -3.82
N ILE A 155 -1.15 7.65 -4.00
CA ILE A 155 -2.05 6.60 -3.54
C ILE A 155 -2.74 5.99 -4.77
N PRO A 156 -2.36 4.78 -5.20
CA PRO A 156 -2.94 4.18 -6.40
C PRO A 156 -4.39 3.71 -6.16
N PHE A 157 -5.24 3.87 -7.18
CA PHE A 157 -6.60 3.34 -7.17
C PHE A 157 -6.60 1.85 -7.54
N ARG A 158 -6.26 1.02 -6.56
CA ARG A 158 -6.21 -0.45 -6.69
C ARG A 158 -6.36 -1.10 -5.32
N LEU A 159 -6.64 -2.40 -5.34
CA LEU A 159 -6.57 -3.25 -4.14
C LEU A 159 -5.15 -3.32 -3.59
N PRO A 160 -4.99 -3.61 -2.29
CA PRO A 160 -3.67 -3.76 -1.71
C PRO A 160 -2.84 -4.86 -2.40
N THR A 161 -1.52 -4.66 -2.48
CA THR A 161 -0.61 -5.66 -3.07
C THR A 161 -0.62 -7.01 -2.35
N TRP A 162 -1.06 -7.05 -1.10
CA TRP A 162 -1.13 -8.28 -0.32
C TRP A 162 -2.35 -9.14 -0.66
N GLU A 163 -3.33 -8.60 -1.39
CA GLU A 163 -4.44 -9.37 -1.96
C GLU A 163 -4.07 -9.99 -3.32
N ASP A 164 -3.13 -9.40 -4.06
CA ASP A 164 -2.73 -9.86 -5.40
C ASP A 164 -1.78 -11.07 -5.41
N ASN A 165 -1.22 -11.47 -4.26
CA ASN A 165 -0.03 -12.33 -4.21
C ASN A 165 -0.23 -13.69 -3.54
N ASP A 166 -1.46 -14.16 -3.33
CA ASP A 166 -1.71 -15.39 -2.55
C ASP A 166 -0.97 -15.37 -1.20
N ALA A 167 -0.64 -14.18 -0.68
CA ALA A 167 0.18 -14.02 0.53
C ALA A 167 -0.50 -14.58 1.79
N PHE A 168 -1.80 -14.84 1.68
CA PHE A 168 -2.64 -15.49 2.67
C PHE A 168 -3.21 -16.83 2.19
N ALA A 169 -2.76 -17.37 1.04
CA ALA A 169 -3.21 -18.69 0.57
C ALA A 169 -2.83 -19.79 1.60
N ASP A 170 -1.64 -19.68 2.20
CA ASP A 170 -1.21 -20.55 3.30
C ASP A 170 -2.03 -20.36 4.59
N LEU A 171 -2.64 -19.17 4.79
CA LEU A 171 -3.55 -18.90 5.90
C LEU A 171 -4.99 -19.38 5.61
N GLY A 172 -5.33 -19.63 4.34
CA GLY A 172 -6.58 -20.25 3.91
C GLY A 172 -6.55 -21.78 3.91
N GLY A 173 -5.35 -22.37 3.89
CA GLY A 173 -5.15 -23.82 3.99
C GLY A 173 -5.47 -24.33 5.39
N ARG A 174 -6.76 -24.58 5.67
CA ARG A 174 -7.13 -25.39 6.84
C ARG A 174 -6.39 -26.71 6.76
N HIS A 175 -5.83 -27.16 7.89
CA HIS A 175 -5.25 -28.49 7.97
C HIS A 175 -6.25 -29.52 7.41
N ASN A 176 -5.81 -30.36 6.48
CA ASN A 176 -6.71 -31.21 5.68
C ASN A 176 -6.28 -32.68 5.68
N ARG A 177 -5.46 -33.09 6.65
CA ARG A 177 -4.90 -34.43 6.73
C ARG A 177 -5.18 -35.07 8.09
N CYS A 178 -5.30 -36.40 8.12
CA CYS A 178 -5.39 -37.14 9.37
C CYS A 178 -4.00 -37.46 9.95
N ASN A 179 -3.71 -36.91 11.14
CA ASN A 179 -2.49 -37.12 11.94
C ASN A 179 -2.51 -38.41 12.79
N ALA A 180 -3.62 -39.15 12.83
CA ALA A 180 -3.68 -40.38 13.61
C ALA A 180 -2.55 -41.36 13.21
N LYS A 181 -1.87 -41.96 14.21
CA LYS A 181 -0.74 -42.88 13.99
C LYS A 181 -1.05 -43.93 12.94
N LYS A 182 -2.26 -44.51 13.00
CA LYS A 182 -2.83 -45.40 11.98
C LYS A 182 -4.12 -44.82 11.42
N CYS A 183 -4.07 -44.29 10.20
CA CYS A 183 -5.27 -43.86 9.49
C CYS A 183 -6.04 -45.09 8.98
N LEU A 184 -7.36 -45.09 9.18
CA LEU A 184 -8.26 -46.17 8.77
C LEU A 184 -9.06 -45.82 7.50
N CYS A 185 -8.93 -44.59 7.00
CA CYS A 185 -9.69 -44.11 5.84
C CYS A 185 -9.25 -44.84 4.56
N PRO A 186 -10.17 -45.46 3.81
CA PRO A 186 -9.85 -46.11 2.54
C PRO A 186 -9.36 -45.12 1.47
N GLY A 187 -9.86 -43.88 1.49
CA GLY A 187 -9.44 -42.81 0.56
C GLY A 187 -8.10 -42.18 0.89
N GLY A 188 -7.45 -42.61 1.97
CA GLY A 188 -6.19 -42.05 2.43
C GLY A 188 -6.38 -40.92 3.45
N ARG A 189 -5.27 -40.26 3.78
CA ARG A 189 -5.23 -39.32 4.92
C ARG A 189 -5.80 -37.95 4.60
N GLU A 190 -5.84 -37.56 3.33
CA GLU A 190 -6.29 -36.26 2.83
C GLU A 190 -7.76 -36.26 2.40
N GLU A 191 -8.37 -37.46 2.29
CA GLU A 191 -9.79 -37.60 1.97
C GLU A 191 -10.63 -37.27 3.20
N ALA A 192 -11.64 -36.40 3.06
CA ALA A 192 -12.55 -36.04 4.13
C ALA A 192 -13.99 -35.97 3.61
N GLU A 193 -14.91 -36.66 4.31
CA GLU A 193 -16.35 -36.54 4.06
C GLU A 193 -16.89 -35.27 4.74
N GLU A 194 -17.95 -34.67 4.19
CA GLU A 194 -18.63 -33.53 4.81
C GLU A 194 -19.29 -33.93 6.14
N GLU A 195 -19.92 -35.11 6.19
CA GLU A 195 -20.44 -35.73 7.40
C GLU A 195 -20.25 -37.24 7.34
N GLY A 196 -19.82 -37.86 8.45
CA GLY A 196 -19.68 -39.31 8.50
C GLY A 196 -18.49 -39.83 9.31
N PRO A 197 -18.17 -41.13 9.20
CA PRO A 197 -17.02 -41.73 9.87
C PRO A 197 -15.67 -41.16 9.38
N TRP A 198 -15.63 -40.60 8.18
CA TRP A 198 -14.43 -40.02 7.56
C TRP A 198 -14.47 -38.48 7.52
N GLU A 199 -15.35 -37.86 8.29
CA GLU A 199 -15.27 -36.43 8.60
C GLU A 199 -13.94 -36.14 9.32
N LEU A 200 -13.22 -35.12 8.84
CA LEU A 200 -11.96 -34.67 9.42
C LEU A 200 -12.23 -33.59 10.48
N LEU A 201 -11.92 -33.90 11.72
CA LEU A 201 -12.03 -32.99 12.86
C LEU A 201 -10.66 -32.38 13.16
N LEU A 202 -10.60 -31.05 13.28
CA LEU A 202 -9.39 -30.33 13.67
C LEU A 202 -9.30 -30.19 15.19
N CYS A 203 -8.06 -30.16 15.70
CA CYS A 203 -7.81 -29.91 17.11
C CYS A 203 -8.44 -28.56 17.51
N SER A 204 -9.31 -28.57 18.51
CA SER A 204 -10.05 -27.38 18.95
C SER A 204 -9.13 -26.30 19.53
N SER A 205 -7.93 -26.67 19.98
CA SER A 205 -6.96 -25.77 20.60
C SER A 205 -5.97 -25.14 19.62
N CYS A 206 -5.44 -25.91 18.65
CA CYS A 206 -4.38 -25.43 17.76
C CYS A 206 -4.76 -25.39 16.28
N ALA A 207 -5.81 -26.11 15.87
CA ALA A 207 -6.19 -26.34 14.47
C ALA A 207 -5.05 -26.84 13.52
N ALA A 208 -3.89 -27.19 14.08
CA ALA A 208 -2.68 -27.58 13.34
C ALA A 208 -2.60 -29.09 13.08
N GLU A 209 -3.39 -29.88 13.79
CA GLU A 209 -3.58 -31.31 13.56
C GLU A 209 -5.06 -31.61 13.30
N GLY A 210 -5.30 -32.68 12.55
CA GLY A 210 -6.62 -33.23 12.27
C GLY A 210 -6.69 -34.74 12.50
N THR A 211 -7.89 -35.25 12.78
CA THR A 211 -8.15 -36.69 12.82
C THR A 211 -9.47 -37.01 12.14
N HIS A 212 -9.55 -38.16 11.47
CA HIS A 212 -10.88 -38.65 11.09
C HIS A 212 -11.62 -39.10 12.33
N ARG A 213 -12.93 -38.83 12.36
CA ARG A 213 -13.83 -39.26 13.44
C ARG A 213 -13.59 -40.72 13.86
N ARG A 214 -13.48 -41.63 12.89
CA ARG A 214 -13.25 -43.06 13.15
C ARG A 214 -11.82 -43.39 13.59
N CYS A 215 -10.82 -42.61 13.17
CA CYS A 215 -9.42 -42.81 13.55
C CYS A 215 -9.18 -42.52 15.04
N SER A 216 -9.92 -41.57 15.62
CA SER A 216 -9.89 -41.28 17.06
C SER A 216 -11.03 -41.94 17.86
N GLY A 217 -11.80 -42.84 17.24
CA GLY A 217 -12.88 -43.57 17.94
C GLY A 217 -14.03 -42.68 18.43
N LEU A 218 -14.24 -41.52 17.82
CA LEU A 218 -15.22 -40.54 18.25
C LEU A 218 -16.65 -40.95 17.86
N ARG A 219 -17.59 -40.80 18.78
CA ARG A 219 -19.03 -41.04 18.53
C ARG A 219 -19.59 -39.94 17.61
N LYS A 220 -20.63 -40.25 16.83
CA LYS A 220 -21.27 -39.32 15.86
C LYS A 220 -21.68 -37.95 16.40
N ARG A 221 -21.86 -37.78 17.72
CA ARG A 221 -22.30 -36.52 18.34
C ARG A 221 -21.18 -35.63 18.88
N ILE A 222 -19.92 -36.10 18.81
CA ILE A 222 -18.78 -35.39 19.38
C ILE A 222 -18.06 -34.67 18.25
N HIS A 223 -18.10 -33.34 18.23
CA HIS A 223 -17.37 -32.51 17.24
C HIS A 223 -16.13 -31.84 17.82
N HIS A 224 -15.85 -32.07 19.10
CA HIS A 224 -14.65 -31.58 19.76
C HIS A 224 -13.61 -32.69 19.84
N TRP A 225 -12.40 -32.38 19.41
CA TRP A 225 -11.24 -33.26 19.49
C TRP A 225 -10.01 -32.39 19.76
N GLU A 226 -9.10 -32.90 20.58
CA GLU A 226 -7.81 -32.27 20.88
C GLU A 226 -6.69 -33.27 20.60
N CYS A 227 -5.58 -32.80 20.05
CA CYS A 227 -4.40 -33.61 19.80
C CYS A 227 -3.55 -33.76 21.06
N ASP A 228 -2.70 -34.78 21.10
CA ASP A 228 -1.86 -35.12 22.27
C ASP A 228 -0.84 -34.02 22.65
N SER A 229 -0.59 -33.05 21.75
CA SER A 229 0.38 -31.97 21.92
C SER A 229 -0.21 -30.68 22.54
N CYS A 230 -1.52 -30.64 22.77
CA CYS A 230 -2.24 -29.53 23.41
C CYS A 230 -2.67 -29.92 24.83
#